data_AF-A0A959H7P6-F1
#
_entry.id   AF-A0A959H7P6-F1
#
_cell.length_a   1.000
_cell.length_b   1.000
_cell.length_c   1.000
_cell.angle_alpha   90.00
_cell.angle_beta   90.00
_cell.angle_gamma   90.00
#
_symmetry.space_group_name_H-M   'P 1'
#
loop_
_entity.id
_entity.type
_entity.pdbx_description
1 polymer ?
#
loop_
_entity_poly.entity_id
_entity_poly.type
_entity_poly.pdbx_seq_one_letter_code
_entity_poly.pdbx_strand_id
1 'polypeptide(L)'
;MRSALFSPVPATDDRMGNLVETAIMAQWLHRDWHTPFYARWKSGEVDMVGLSEKDQKPKWAVEVKWSNQFYHHPEKLSNLIWFCQKNKLSNALVTTIDKSGSKTIDGVNLHFLPAAAYAYTVGKNTFDKKQEIE
;
A
#
# COMPACT_ATOMS: atom_id res chain seq x y z
N MET A 1 -5.90 15.45 11.16
CA MET A 1 -4.44 15.20 11.12
C MET A 1 -3.74 16.22 12.02
N ARG A 2 -2.84 15.79 12.91
CA ARG A 2 -1.85 16.73 13.46
C ARG A 2 -0.71 16.81 12.44
N SER A 3 -0.52 17.98 11.85
CA SER A 3 0.75 18.33 11.21
C SER A 3 1.86 18.26 12.28
N ALA A 4 3.11 18.10 11.86
CA ALA A 4 4.31 18.00 12.71
C ALA A 4 4.60 19.23 13.61
N LEU A 5 3.58 20.03 13.92
CA LEU A 5 3.60 21.20 14.79
C LEU A 5 3.69 20.83 16.29
N PHE A 6 3.40 19.58 16.66
CA PHE A 6 3.32 19.14 18.06
C PHE A 6 4.24 17.95 18.34
N SER A 7 5.54 18.23 18.51
CA SER A 7 6.61 17.28 18.87
C SER A 7 6.78 16.06 17.92
N PRO A 8 7.98 15.48 17.80
CA PRO A 8 8.17 14.26 17.01
C PRO A 8 7.28 13.12 17.54
N VAL A 9 6.62 12.40 16.64
CA VAL A 9 5.87 11.18 16.98
C VAL A 9 6.85 10.00 17.00
N PRO A 10 6.99 9.26 18.12
CA PRO A 10 7.86 8.10 18.18
C PRO A 10 7.44 7.00 17.19
N ALA A 11 8.39 6.23 16.67
CA ALA A 11 8.11 5.13 15.75
C ALA A 11 7.23 4.01 16.36
N THR A 12 7.19 3.91 17.68
CA THR A 12 6.39 2.95 18.45
C THR A 12 5.00 3.47 18.82
N ASP A 13 4.65 4.69 18.44
CA ASP A 13 3.35 5.28 18.72
C ASP A 13 2.27 4.61 17.86
N ASP A 14 1.13 4.26 18.46
CA ASP A 14 0.02 3.60 17.76
C ASP A 14 -0.51 4.39 16.56
N ARG A 15 -0.29 5.71 16.55
CA ARG A 15 -0.71 6.60 15.46
C ARG A 15 0.25 6.60 14.28
N MET A 16 1.46 6.04 14.42
CA MET A 16 2.49 6.05 13.37
C MET A 16 2.01 5.34 12.10
N GLY A 17 1.22 4.26 12.23
CA GLY A 17 0.62 3.57 11.09
C GLY A 17 -0.18 4.51 10.18
N ASN A 18 -1.05 5.34 10.77
CA ASN A 18 -1.88 6.30 10.03
C ASN A 18 -1.03 7.40 9.36
N LEU A 19 0.06 7.82 10.00
CA LEU A 19 0.99 8.79 9.42
C LEU A 19 1.74 8.20 8.21
N VAL A 20 2.16 6.94 8.31
CA VAL A 20 2.83 6.21 7.23
C VAL A 20 1.89 6.03 6.04
N GLU A 21 0.64 5.62 6.28
CA GLU A 21 -0.40 5.52 5.24
C GLU A 21 -0.62 6.85 4.55
N THR A 22 -0.80 7.93 5.34
CA THR A 22 -0.95 9.29 4.81
C THR A 22 0.26 9.70 3.96
N ALA A 23 1.48 9.43 4.44
CA ALA A 23 2.71 9.79 3.73
C ALA A 23 2.86 9.05 2.40
N ILE A 24 2.51 7.75 2.36
CA ILE A 24 2.48 6.95 1.13
C ILE A 24 1.40 7.47 0.17
N MET A 25 0.18 7.69 0.67
CA MET A 25 -0.92 8.22 -0.14
C MET A 25 -0.56 9.56 -0.77
N ALA A 26 0.11 10.44 -0.02
CA ALA A 26 0.57 11.74 -0.52
C ALA A 26 1.52 11.59 -1.73
N GLN A 27 2.34 10.54 -1.81
CA GLN A 27 3.21 10.31 -2.98
C GLN A 27 2.42 10.00 -4.27
N TRP A 28 1.20 9.49 -4.14
CA TRP A 28 0.31 9.22 -5.27
C TRP A 28 -0.51 10.43 -5.69
N LEU A 29 -0.93 11.28 -4.73
CA LEU A 29 -1.81 12.44 -4.97
C LEU A 29 -1.19 13.52 -5.87
N HIS A 30 0.12 13.49 -6.10
CA HIS A 30 0.80 14.41 -7.02
C HIS A 30 0.67 14.03 -8.50
N ARG A 31 -0.11 12.99 -8.85
CA ARG A 31 -0.32 12.54 -10.24
C ARG A 31 -1.63 13.09 -10.79
N ASP A 32 -1.55 13.80 -11.92
CA ASP A 32 -2.73 14.25 -12.64
C ASP A 32 -3.35 13.15 -13.53
N TRP A 33 -2.58 12.08 -13.80
CA TRP A 33 -2.96 11.03 -14.74
C TRP A 33 -3.41 9.71 -14.09
N HIS A 34 -3.26 9.55 -12.77
CA HIS A 34 -3.64 8.30 -12.10
C HIS A 34 -3.84 8.47 -10.60
N THR A 35 -5.06 8.16 -10.14
CA THR A 35 -5.42 8.17 -8.72
C THR A 35 -5.77 6.76 -8.25
N PRO A 36 -5.11 6.24 -7.20
CA PRO A 36 -5.53 4.99 -6.59
C PRO A 36 -6.82 5.16 -5.78
N PHE A 37 -7.59 4.09 -5.70
CA PHE A 37 -8.85 4.02 -4.95
C PHE A 37 -8.67 3.22 -3.66
N TYR A 38 -9.59 3.36 -2.71
CA TYR A 38 -9.71 2.43 -1.59
C TYR A 38 -10.84 1.42 -1.89
N ALA A 39 -10.77 0.22 -1.32
CA ALA A 39 -11.84 -0.76 -1.40
C ALA A 39 -12.35 -1.09 0.01
N ARG A 40 -13.67 -1.06 0.22
CA ARG A 40 -14.29 -1.34 1.52
C ARG A 40 -15.57 -2.17 1.35
N TRP A 41 -15.78 -3.12 2.25
CA TRP A 41 -17.00 -3.91 2.37
C TRP A 41 -17.33 -4.13 3.85
N LYS A 42 -18.42 -4.86 4.15
CA LYS A 42 -18.94 -5.01 5.52
C LYS A 42 -17.92 -5.55 6.53
N SER A 43 -17.00 -6.40 6.10
CA SER A 43 -16.06 -7.12 6.97
C SER A 43 -14.59 -6.84 6.69
N GLY A 44 -14.28 -5.88 5.82
CA GLY A 44 -12.90 -5.64 5.44
C GLY A 44 -12.69 -4.48 4.48
N GLU A 45 -11.42 -4.19 4.26
CA GLU A 45 -10.95 -3.14 3.38
C GLU A 45 -9.58 -3.51 2.79
N VAL A 46 -9.17 -2.77 1.77
CA VAL A 46 -7.82 -2.72 1.21
C VAL A 46 -7.47 -1.25 1.01
N ASP A 47 -6.31 -0.84 1.51
CA ASP A 47 -5.92 0.56 1.62
C ASP A 47 -5.79 1.25 0.25
N MET A 48 -5.15 0.58 -0.72
CA MET A 48 -4.99 1.14 -2.06
C MET A 48 -5.20 0.09 -3.16
N VAL A 49 -5.96 0.47 -4.18
CA VAL A 49 -6.29 -0.34 -5.35
C VAL A 49 -6.14 0.53 -6.60
N GLY A 50 -5.34 0.07 -7.55
CA GLY A 50 -5.31 0.66 -8.88
C GLY A 50 -6.23 -0.10 -9.81
N LEU A 51 -7.04 0.64 -10.58
CA LEU A 51 -7.91 0.06 -11.59
C LEU A 51 -7.25 0.07 -12.97
N SER A 52 -7.60 -0.91 -13.79
CA SER A 52 -7.29 -0.94 -15.21
C SER A 52 -8.17 0.07 -15.94
N GLU A 53 -7.56 0.97 -16.72
CA GLU A 53 -8.30 1.95 -17.52
C GLU A 53 -9.25 1.29 -18.54
N LYS A 54 -8.92 0.07 -19.00
CA LYS A 54 -9.66 -0.62 -20.06
C LYS A 54 -10.99 -1.19 -19.61
N ASP A 55 -11.04 -1.75 -18.41
CA ASP A 55 -12.19 -2.54 -17.93
C ASP A 55 -12.58 -2.21 -16.48
N GLN A 56 -11.94 -1.22 -15.88
CA GLN A 56 -12.20 -0.73 -14.51
C GLN A 56 -12.11 -1.83 -13.44
N LYS A 57 -11.38 -2.92 -13.72
CA LYS A 57 -11.13 -3.98 -12.74
C LYS A 57 -9.86 -3.69 -11.94
N PRO A 58 -9.76 -4.18 -10.68
CA PRO A 58 -8.53 -4.11 -9.93
C PRO A 58 -7.35 -4.70 -10.71
N LYS A 59 -6.28 -3.93 -10.85
CA LYS A 59 -5.03 -4.29 -11.52
C LYS A 59 -3.93 -4.59 -10.50
N TRP A 60 -3.94 -3.87 -9.38
CA TRP A 60 -3.01 -4.07 -8.27
C TRP A 60 -3.67 -3.66 -6.96
N ALA A 61 -3.15 -4.21 -5.85
CA ALA A 61 -3.60 -3.93 -4.49
C ALA A 61 -2.39 -3.73 -3.58
N VAL A 62 -2.52 -2.78 -2.64
CA VAL A 62 -1.50 -2.44 -1.65
C VAL A 62 -2.16 -2.36 -0.28
N GLU A 63 -1.55 -3.00 0.70
CA GLU A 63 -1.88 -2.87 2.11
C GLU A 63 -0.73 -2.16 2.82
N VAL A 64 -1.03 -1.06 3.50
CA VAL A 64 -0.05 -0.30 4.27
C VAL A 64 -0.05 -0.81 5.71
N LYS A 65 1.10 -1.33 6.15
CA LYS A 65 1.37 -1.66 7.54
C LYS A 65 2.64 -0.98 8.02
N TRP A 66 2.57 -0.44 9.23
CA TRP A 66 3.73 -0.07 10.04
C TRP A 66 3.99 -1.15 11.10
N SER A 67 4.23 -2.38 10.64
CA SER A 67 4.52 -3.53 11.49
C SER A 67 5.20 -4.64 10.69
N ASN A 68 6.09 -5.39 11.35
CA ASN A 68 6.68 -6.61 10.79
C ASN A 68 5.86 -7.86 11.11
N GLN A 69 4.82 -7.75 11.95
CA GLN A 69 4.01 -8.89 12.35
C GLN A 69 3.41 -9.61 11.14
N PHE A 70 2.94 -8.87 10.13
CA PHE A 70 2.32 -9.43 8.93
C PHE A 70 3.33 -10.08 7.97
N TYR A 71 4.62 -9.74 8.07
CA TYR A 71 5.68 -10.47 7.39
C TYR A 71 5.86 -11.87 8.01
N HIS A 72 5.83 -11.96 9.34
CA HIS A 72 5.96 -13.23 10.05
C HIS A 72 4.68 -14.07 10.00
N HIS A 73 3.53 -13.39 9.99
CA HIS A 73 2.18 -13.95 10.03
C HIS A 73 1.32 -13.43 8.86
N PRO A 74 1.67 -13.78 7.60
CA PRO A 74 0.97 -13.28 6.43
C PRO A 74 -0.49 -13.74 6.35
N GLU A 75 -0.86 -14.84 7.01
CA GLU A 75 -2.24 -15.34 7.11
C GLU A 75 -3.20 -14.33 7.76
N LYS A 76 -2.67 -13.38 8.55
CA LYS A 76 -3.46 -12.30 9.16
C LYS A 76 -3.90 -11.24 8.16
N LEU A 77 -3.41 -11.27 6.91
CA LEU A 77 -3.83 -10.41 5.82
C LEU A 77 -5.05 -10.99 5.07
N SER A 78 -5.98 -11.60 5.80
CA SER A 78 -7.10 -12.35 5.23
C SER A 78 -7.99 -11.50 4.32
N ASN A 79 -8.21 -10.22 4.64
CA ASN A 79 -8.98 -9.29 3.79
C ASN A 79 -8.28 -9.01 2.45
N LEU A 80 -6.95 -8.78 2.47
CA LEU A 80 -6.16 -8.58 1.26
C LEU A 80 -6.15 -9.85 0.40
N ILE A 81 -5.89 -11.00 1.01
CA ILE A 81 -5.89 -12.31 0.33
C ILE A 81 -7.25 -12.57 -0.31
N TRP A 82 -8.34 -12.39 0.45
CA TRP A 82 -9.71 -12.53 -0.04
C TRP A 82 -9.98 -11.58 -1.21
N PHE A 83 -9.58 -10.31 -1.10
CA PHE A 83 -9.76 -9.32 -2.16
C PHE A 83 -9.03 -9.75 -3.44
N CYS A 84 -7.78 -10.21 -3.31
CA CYS A 84 -6.98 -10.70 -4.42
C CYS A 84 -7.63 -11.90 -5.10
N GLN A 85 -8.06 -12.90 -4.33
CA GLN A 85 -8.75 -14.09 -4.87
C GLN A 85 -10.04 -13.70 -5.59
N LYS A 86 -10.86 -12.85 -4.97
CA LYS A 86 -12.14 -12.41 -5.54
C LYS A 86 -11.96 -11.68 -6.87
N ASN A 87 -10.87 -10.93 -7.02
CA ASN A 87 -10.56 -10.14 -8.20
C ASN A 87 -9.53 -10.79 -9.13
N LYS A 88 -9.13 -12.05 -8.87
CA LYS A 88 -8.12 -12.79 -9.65
C LYS A 88 -6.76 -12.09 -9.74
N LEU A 89 -6.36 -11.37 -8.69
CA LEU A 89 -5.03 -10.81 -8.55
C LEU A 89 -4.08 -11.86 -7.99
N SER A 90 -3.01 -12.15 -8.73
CA SER A 90 -1.98 -13.09 -8.30
C SER A 90 -0.95 -12.46 -7.36
N ASN A 91 -0.87 -11.14 -7.29
CA ASN A 91 0.11 -10.42 -6.48
C ASN A 91 -0.53 -9.26 -5.72
N ALA A 92 0.00 -8.98 -4.53
CA ALA A 92 -0.27 -7.76 -3.78
C ALA A 92 0.99 -7.27 -3.07
N LEU A 93 1.05 -5.97 -2.78
CA LEU A 93 2.15 -5.37 -2.02
C LEU A 93 1.70 -5.09 -0.59
N VAL A 94 2.59 -5.35 0.37
CA VAL A 94 2.36 -5.07 1.79
C VAL A 94 3.56 -4.31 2.33
N THR A 95 3.33 -3.17 2.98
CA THR A 95 4.46 -2.46 3.58
C THR A 95 4.86 -3.06 4.91
N THR A 96 6.12 -2.83 5.32
CA THR A 96 6.66 -3.24 6.61
C THR A 96 7.47 -2.11 7.23
N ILE A 97 8.01 -2.32 8.44
CA ILE A 97 8.97 -1.37 9.02
C ILE A 97 10.30 -1.49 8.27
N ASP A 98 10.86 -2.70 8.19
CA ASP A 98 12.19 -2.96 7.63
C ASP A 98 12.34 -4.30 6.87
N LYS A 99 11.29 -5.12 6.80
CA LYS A 99 11.35 -6.44 6.15
C LYS A 99 11.02 -6.37 4.67
N SER A 100 11.83 -7.06 3.88
CA SER A 100 11.58 -7.28 2.45
C SER A 100 11.45 -8.77 2.17
N GLY A 101 10.71 -9.14 1.12
CA GLY A 101 10.64 -10.51 0.65
C GLY A 101 9.31 -10.81 -0.03
N SER A 102 9.02 -12.09 -0.26
CA SER A 102 7.76 -12.51 -0.84
C SER A 102 7.26 -13.78 -0.17
N LYS A 103 5.95 -13.88 0.03
CA LYS A 103 5.29 -15.04 0.63
C LYS A 103 4.03 -15.37 -0.13
N THR A 104 3.88 -16.61 -0.56
CA THR A 104 2.67 -17.07 -1.22
C THR A 104 1.70 -17.67 -0.21
N ILE A 105 0.48 -17.14 -0.15
CA ILE A 105 -0.62 -17.67 0.66
C ILE A 105 -1.83 -17.83 -0.26
N ASP A 106 -2.42 -19.02 -0.26
CA ASP A 106 -3.62 -19.37 -1.03
C ASP A 106 -3.57 -18.93 -2.51
N GLY A 107 -2.39 -19.11 -3.14
CA GLY A 107 -2.14 -18.76 -4.54
C GLY A 107 -1.89 -17.26 -4.81
N VAL A 108 -1.94 -16.41 -3.78
CA VAL A 108 -1.61 -14.99 -3.86
C VAL A 108 -0.18 -14.76 -3.37
N ASN A 109 0.64 -14.14 -4.19
CA ASN A 109 2.00 -13.75 -3.83
C ASN A 109 2.01 -12.37 -3.17
N LEU A 110 2.34 -12.33 -1.89
CA LEU A 110 2.44 -11.12 -1.10
C LEU A 110 3.89 -10.63 -1.13
N HIS A 111 4.12 -9.48 -1.76
CA HIS A 111 5.42 -8.81 -1.79
C HIS A 111 5.52 -7.84 -0.63
N PHE A 112 6.51 -8.05 0.24
CA PHE A 112 6.78 -7.19 1.38
C PHE A 112 7.91 -6.22 1.08
N LEU A 113 7.71 -4.94 1.41
CA LEU A 113 8.72 -3.88 1.23
C LEU A 113 8.64 -2.87 2.40
N PRO A 114 9.77 -2.34 2.90
CA PRO A 114 9.75 -1.27 3.88
C PRO A 114 8.93 -0.08 3.39
N ALA A 115 8.08 0.48 4.26
CA ALA A 115 7.20 1.59 3.93
C ALA A 115 7.96 2.80 3.36
N ALA A 116 9.14 3.09 3.92
CA ALA A 116 10.02 4.15 3.43
C ALA A 116 10.52 3.90 2.00
N ALA A 117 10.91 2.66 1.69
CA ALA A 117 11.35 2.29 0.34
C ALA A 117 10.19 2.33 -0.66
N TYR A 118 8.99 1.91 -0.24
CA TYR A 118 7.79 2.03 -1.07
C TYR A 118 7.44 3.49 -1.36
N ALA A 119 7.42 4.35 -0.33
CA ALA A 119 7.15 5.77 -0.49
C ALA A 119 8.13 6.44 -1.46
N TYR A 120 9.44 6.18 -1.30
CA TYR A 120 10.46 6.68 -2.23
C TYR A 120 10.21 6.19 -3.67
N THR A 121 9.91 4.91 -3.86
CA THR A 121 9.68 4.32 -5.18
C THR A 121 8.47 4.95 -5.86
N VAL A 122 7.37 5.14 -5.14
CA VAL A 122 6.18 5.82 -5.67
C VAL A 122 6.51 7.25 -6.07
N GLY A 123 7.14 8.01 -5.17
CA GLY A 123 7.50 9.41 -5.41
C GLY A 123 8.44 9.59 -6.60
N LYS A 124 9.48 8.75 -6.70
CA LYS A 124 10.40 8.75 -7.85
C LYS A 124 9.67 8.42 -9.15
N ASN A 125 8.88 7.36 -9.17
CA ASN A 125 8.11 6.98 -10.37
C ASN A 125 7.08 8.04 -10.77
N THR A 126 6.53 8.79 -9.80
CA THR A 126 5.67 9.94 -10.07
C THR A 126 6.45 11.04 -10.78
N PHE A 127 7.64 11.37 -10.28
CA PHE A 127 8.50 12.40 -10.84
C PHE A 127 9.00 12.04 -12.25
N ASP A 128 9.56 10.84 -12.43
CA ASP A 128 10.14 10.39 -13.70
C ASP A 128 9.08 10.37 -14.81
N LYS A 129 7.88 9.86 -14.52
CA LYS A 129 6.76 9.85 -15.50
C LYS A 129 6.27 11.23 -15.89
N LYS A 130 6.35 12.21 -14.98
CA LYS A 130 5.98 13.59 -15.31
C LYS A 130 6.90 14.15 -16.39
N GLN A 131 8.21 13.88 -16.27
CA GLN A 131 9.20 14.32 -17.25
C GLN A 131 9.06 13.65 -18.62
N GLU A 132 8.49 12.44 -18.69
CA GLU A 132 8.22 11.76 -19.98
C GLU A 132 7.02 12.35 -20.73
N ILE A 133 6.12 13.06 -20.04
CA ILE A 133 4.87 13.61 -20.60
C ILE A 133 5.02 15.09 -20.99
N GLU A 134 6.02 15.79 -20.44
CA GLU A 134 6.39 17.19 -20.74
C GLU A 134 7.37 17.29 -21.92
#